data_AF-A0A1S3HIR3-F1
#
_entry.id   AF-A0A1S3HIR3-F1
#
_cell.length_a   1.000
_cell.length_b   1.000
_cell.length_c   1.000
_cell.angle_alpha   90.00
_cell.angle_beta   90.00
_cell.angle_gamma   90.00
#
_symmetry.space_group_name_H-M   'P 1'
#
loop_
_entity.id
_entity.type
_entity.pdbx_description
1 polymer ?
#
loop_
_entity_poly.entity_id
_entity_poly.type
_entity_poly.pdbx_seq_one_letter_code
_entity_poly.pdbx_strand_id
1 'polypeptide(L)'
;MTATVTLGFVLLIICTAQGKVLPAGCAAVTCFAGQKCVTFPYPRCVSTCQTMKCPKGETCVQGKVNCAQRHPRHIPLCEHPKERGWCVDYAVRYYFNSKSRQCDAFIYSGCGGNVNNFKTLEDCWRECKQ
;
A
#
# COMPACT_ATOMS: atom_id res chain seq x y z
N MET A 1 -27.39 -36.72 -18.26
CA MET A 1 -26.62 -37.88 -17.78
C MET A 1 -27.06 -38.14 -16.36
N THR A 2 -27.69 -39.29 -16.13
CA THR A 2 -28.23 -39.72 -14.84
C THR A 2 -27.08 -40.05 -13.89
N ALA A 3 -27.09 -39.53 -12.66
CA ALA A 3 -26.10 -39.87 -11.64
C ALA A 3 -26.83 -40.48 -10.43
N THR A 4 -26.65 -41.79 -10.27
CA THR A 4 -27.04 -42.60 -9.12
C THR A 4 -26.16 -42.25 -7.92
N VAL A 5 -26.77 -42.02 -6.75
CA VAL A 5 -26.06 -41.74 -5.49
C VAL A 5 -25.87 -43.06 -4.74
N THR A 6 -24.64 -43.54 -4.68
CA THR A 6 -24.24 -44.63 -3.78
C THR A 6 -23.92 -44.06 -2.40
N LEU A 7 -24.68 -44.50 -1.39
CA LEU A 7 -24.43 -44.27 0.02
C LEU A 7 -23.21 -45.07 0.47
N GLY A 8 -22.15 -44.39 0.92
CA GLY A 8 -21.06 -45.05 1.63
C GLY A 8 -19.72 -44.31 1.58
N PHE A 9 -19.38 -43.69 2.71
CA PHE A 9 -18.03 -43.40 3.18
C PHE A 9 -17.18 -42.32 2.45
N VAL A 10 -16.82 -41.32 3.27
CA VAL A 10 -15.63 -40.44 3.20
C VAL A 10 -15.74 -39.17 2.33
N LEU A 11 -15.46 -38.05 3.01
CA LEU A 11 -15.16 -36.71 2.51
C LEU A 11 -16.33 -35.82 2.05
N LEU A 12 -17.05 -35.25 3.02
CA LEU A 12 -17.89 -34.06 2.83
C LEU A 12 -17.04 -32.77 2.75
N ILE A 13 -16.00 -32.77 1.92
CA ILE A 13 -15.43 -31.53 1.38
C ILE A 13 -16.02 -31.41 -0.01
N ILE A 14 -17.13 -30.69 -0.09
CA ILE A 14 -17.72 -30.25 -1.35
C ILE A 14 -16.68 -29.35 -2.03
N CYS A 15 -15.83 -29.94 -2.87
CA CYS A 15 -14.98 -29.20 -3.78
C CYS A 15 -15.89 -28.53 -4.81
N THR A 16 -16.35 -27.31 -4.51
CA THR A 16 -16.90 -26.44 -5.54
C THR A 16 -15.76 -26.06 -6.49
N ALA A 17 -16.02 -26.18 -7.79
CA ALA A 17 -15.03 -26.14 -8.85
C ALA A 17 -14.33 -24.77 -9.08
N GLN A 18 -14.34 -23.86 -8.10
CA GLN A 18 -13.47 -22.68 -8.03
C GLN A 18 -13.13 -22.37 -6.57
N GLY A 19 -12.45 -23.30 -5.90
CA GLY A 19 -12.01 -23.18 -4.50
C GLY A 19 -10.97 -22.07 -4.27
N LYS A 20 -11.40 -20.80 -4.28
CA LYS A 20 -10.70 -19.73 -3.58
C LYS A 20 -11.41 -19.50 -2.26
N VAL A 21 -10.83 -20.01 -1.18
CA VAL A 21 -11.25 -19.69 0.19
C VAL A 21 -11.17 -18.16 0.34
N LEU A 22 -12.32 -17.51 0.44
CA LEU A 22 -12.40 -16.07 0.68
C LEU A 22 -11.98 -15.77 2.12
N PRO A 23 -11.25 -14.67 2.37
CA PRO A 23 -10.93 -14.25 3.74
C PRO A 23 -12.19 -14.07 4.59
N ALA A 24 -12.11 -14.35 5.90
CA ALA A 24 -13.18 -14.05 6.85
C ALA A 24 -13.52 -12.53 6.77
N GLY A 25 -14.77 -12.21 6.43
CA GLY A 25 -15.23 -10.83 6.15
C GLY A 25 -15.53 -10.53 4.66
N CYS A 26 -15.10 -11.39 3.73
CA CYS A 26 -15.35 -11.21 2.29
C CYS A 26 -16.57 -11.98 1.75
N ALA A 27 -17.30 -12.70 2.62
CA ALA A 27 -18.45 -13.52 2.22
C ALA A 27 -19.62 -12.69 1.67
N ALA A 28 -19.76 -11.43 2.11
CA ALA A 28 -20.80 -10.50 1.67
C ALA A 28 -20.35 -9.55 0.56
N VAL A 29 -19.12 -9.70 0.04
CA VAL A 29 -18.52 -8.79 -0.94
C VAL A 29 -18.41 -9.49 -2.29
N THR A 30 -19.21 -9.06 -3.27
CA THR A 30 -19.13 -9.54 -4.65
C THR A 30 -18.11 -8.70 -5.43
N CYS A 31 -17.04 -9.35 -5.91
CA CYS A 31 -16.00 -8.70 -6.71
C CYS A 31 -16.12 -9.09 -8.18
N PHE A 32 -15.89 -8.12 -9.08
CA PHE A 32 -15.90 -8.35 -10.52
C PHE A 32 -14.64 -9.10 -11.00
N ALA A 33 -14.65 -9.60 -12.24
CA ALA A 33 -13.51 -10.30 -12.84
C ALA A 33 -12.25 -9.42 -12.76
N GLY A 34 -11.18 -9.95 -12.15
CA GLY A 34 -9.93 -9.21 -11.94
C GLY A 34 -9.85 -8.44 -10.63
N GLN A 35 -10.82 -8.57 -9.72
CA GLN A 35 -10.76 -7.99 -8.38
C GLN A 35 -10.51 -9.08 -7.32
N LYS A 36 -9.81 -8.70 -6.24
CA LYS A 36 -9.63 -9.53 -5.05
C LYS A 36 -10.23 -8.81 -3.85
N CYS A 37 -10.95 -9.54 -3.00
CA CYS A 37 -11.40 -8.99 -1.73
C CYS A 37 -10.24 -8.95 -0.72
N VAL A 38 -10.05 -7.80 -0.08
CA VAL A 38 -9.12 -7.59 1.04
C VAL A 38 -9.91 -7.17 2.28
N THR A 39 -9.42 -7.54 3.47
CA THR A 39 -10.12 -7.30 4.74
C THR A 39 -9.54 -6.14 5.57
N PHE A 40 -8.43 -5.53 5.13
CA PHE A 40 -7.80 -4.40 5.80
C PHE A 40 -7.86 -3.13 4.93
N PRO A 41 -8.28 -1.96 5.48
CA PRO A 41 -8.79 -1.72 6.84
C PRO A 41 -10.24 -2.20 7.06
N TYR A 42 -10.97 -2.56 5.99
CA TYR A 42 -12.30 -3.17 6.00
C TYR A 42 -12.52 -3.99 4.71
N PRO A 43 -13.52 -4.91 4.66
CA PRO A 43 -13.81 -5.73 3.48
C PRO A 43 -14.14 -4.89 2.25
N ARG A 44 -13.30 -4.96 1.21
CA ARG A 44 -13.52 -4.26 -0.07
C ARG A 44 -12.85 -4.98 -1.23
N CYS A 45 -13.39 -4.79 -2.44
CA CYS A 45 -12.76 -5.23 -3.67
C CYS A 45 -11.63 -4.27 -4.05
N VAL A 46 -10.45 -4.83 -4.33
CA VAL A 46 -9.35 -4.11 -4.96
C VAL A 46 -9.06 -4.71 -6.32
N SER A 47 -8.75 -3.84 -7.28
CA SER A 47 -8.30 -4.24 -8.61
C SER A 47 -7.00 -5.03 -8.51
N THR A 48 -6.97 -6.23 -9.08
CA THR A 48 -5.72 -6.94 -9.35
C THR A 48 -5.28 -6.61 -10.76
N CYS A 49 -4.00 -6.29 -10.93
CA CYS A 49 -3.42 -6.01 -12.26
C CYS A 49 -3.22 -7.26 -13.12
N GLN A 50 -3.60 -8.45 -12.61
CA GLN A 50 -3.36 -9.73 -13.29
C GLN A 50 -4.20 -9.90 -14.56
N THR A 51 -5.36 -9.24 -14.64
CA THR A 51 -6.32 -9.41 -15.76
C THR A 51 -6.61 -8.11 -16.50
N MET A 52 -6.08 -6.96 -16.06
CA MET A 52 -6.28 -5.66 -16.70
C MET A 52 -4.98 -5.11 -17.26
N LYS A 53 -5.06 -4.38 -18.38
CA LYS A 53 -3.95 -3.54 -18.86
C LYS A 53 -3.66 -2.50 -17.79
N CYS A 54 -2.42 -2.49 -17.30
CA CYS A 54 -1.97 -1.49 -16.34
C CYS A 54 -2.03 -0.08 -17.00
N PRO A 55 -2.46 0.96 -16.28
CA PRO A 55 -2.27 2.35 -16.68
C PRO A 55 -0.84 2.59 -17.16
N LYS A 56 -0.66 3.50 -18.13
CA LYS A 56 0.64 3.75 -18.76
C LYS A 56 1.66 4.17 -17.69
N GLY A 57 2.63 3.31 -17.45
CA GLY A 57 3.70 3.51 -16.46
C GLY A 57 3.63 2.60 -15.24
N GLU A 58 2.63 1.73 -15.11
CA GLU A 58 2.56 0.79 -13.99
C GLU A 58 2.97 -0.62 -14.42
N THR A 59 3.61 -1.37 -13.52
CA THR A 59 3.99 -2.77 -13.74
C THR A 59 3.24 -3.67 -12.79
N CYS A 60 2.80 -4.86 -13.22
CA CYS A 60 2.15 -5.80 -12.32
C CYS A 60 3.18 -6.71 -11.67
N VAL A 61 3.37 -6.63 -10.35
CA VAL A 61 4.27 -7.54 -9.60
C VAL A 61 3.45 -8.28 -8.56
N GLN A 62 3.43 -9.62 -8.65
CA GLN A 62 2.70 -10.51 -7.74
C GLN A 62 1.21 -10.13 -7.57
N GLY A 63 0.58 -9.63 -8.63
CA GLY A 63 -0.84 -9.26 -8.66
C GLY A 63 -1.19 -7.94 -7.98
N LYS A 64 -0.19 -7.16 -7.56
CA LYS A 64 -0.35 -5.77 -7.14
C LYS A 64 0.16 -4.86 -8.26
N VAL A 65 -0.58 -3.78 -8.49
CA VAL A 65 -0.06 -2.65 -9.27
C VAL A 65 1.19 -2.18 -8.55
N ASN A 66 2.33 -2.41 -9.18
CA ASN A 66 3.58 -1.82 -8.79
C ASN A 66 3.71 -0.51 -9.54
N CYS A 67 3.36 0.56 -8.84
CA CYS A 67 3.71 1.93 -9.21
C CYS A 67 5.21 2.19 -8.97
N ALA A 68 6.09 1.22 -9.27
CA ALA A 68 7.52 1.45 -9.43
C ALA A 68 7.80 2.26 -10.71
N GLN A 69 7.05 3.34 -10.96
CA GLN A 69 7.39 4.41 -11.87
C GLN A 69 6.80 5.73 -11.36
N ARG A 70 7.69 6.70 -11.17
CA ARG A 70 7.53 8.14 -11.39
C ARG A 70 6.10 8.59 -11.68
N HIS A 71 5.36 8.92 -10.64
CA HIS A 71 4.29 9.90 -10.75
C HIS A 71 4.91 11.23 -11.26
N PRO A 72 4.28 11.94 -12.21
CA PRO A 72 4.71 13.28 -12.62
C PRO A 72 4.60 14.35 -11.51
N ARG A 73 4.18 13.96 -10.30
CA ARG A 73 4.18 14.76 -9.06
C ARG A 73 4.99 14.13 -7.93
N HIS A 74 5.88 13.18 -8.23
CA HIS A 74 6.73 12.59 -7.20
C HIS A 74 7.86 13.58 -6.87
N ILE A 75 7.59 14.47 -5.91
CA ILE A 75 8.61 15.33 -5.32
C ILE A 75 9.63 14.40 -4.65
N PRO A 76 10.92 14.46 -5.03
CA PRO A 76 11.96 13.69 -4.36
C PRO A 76 11.95 13.94 -2.85
N LEU A 77 12.32 12.93 -2.05
CA LEU A 77 12.26 12.98 -0.59
C LEU A 77 12.92 14.25 -0.02
N CYS A 78 14.08 14.61 -0.55
CA CYS A 78 14.86 15.79 -0.12
C CYS A 78 14.37 17.13 -0.69
N GLU A 79 13.38 17.10 -1.58
CA GLU A 79 12.78 18.30 -2.17
C GLU A 79 11.44 18.67 -1.53
N HIS A 80 10.88 17.79 -0.69
CA HIS A 80 9.69 18.10 0.09
C HIS A 80 9.97 19.25 1.07
N PRO A 81 9.01 20.17 1.28
CA PRO A 81 9.14 21.20 2.31
C PRO A 81 9.06 20.59 3.72
N LYS A 82 9.59 21.28 4.74
CA LYS A 82 9.28 20.92 6.13
C LYS A 82 7.79 20.99 6.39
N GLU A 83 7.26 20.00 7.08
CA GLU A 83 5.83 19.94 7.38
C GLU A 83 5.60 19.52 8.84
N ARG A 84 5.11 20.47 9.64
CA ARG A 84 4.83 20.27 11.06
C ARG A 84 3.77 19.18 11.28
N GLY A 85 2.80 19.07 10.37
CA GLY A 85 1.60 18.25 10.58
C GLY A 85 0.55 18.95 11.45
N TRP A 86 -0.57 18.26 11.70
CA TRP A 86 -1.77 18.83 12.34
C TRP A 86 -2.05 18.31 13.75
N CYS A 87 -1.15 17.50 14.33
CA CYS A 87 -1.30 17.06 15.71
C CYS A 87 -0.83 18.16 16.70
N VAL A 88 -0.87 17.83 17.99
CA VAL A 88 -0.55 18.76 19.10
C VAL A 88 0.68 18.36 19.92
N ASP A 89 1.42 17.34 19.48
CA ASP A 89 2.68 16.96 20.13
C ASP A 89 3.83 17.88 19.67
N TYR A 90 5.00 17.76 20.29
CA TYR A 90 6.18 18.56 20.00
C TYR A 90 7.43 17.68 20.03
N ALA A 91 7.92 17.33 18.84
CA ALA A 91 9.19 16.62 18.67
C ALA A 91 10.13 17.41 17.77
N VAL A 92 11.39 17.57 18.18
CA VAL A 92 12.44 18.08 17.29
C VAL A 92 12.76 17.01 16.25
N ARG A 93 12.70 17.41 14.98
CA ARG A 93 13.06 16.59 13.81
C ARG A 93 13.93 17.41 12.88
N TYR A 94 14.55 16.74 11.92
CA TYR A 94 15.40 17.35 10.92
C TYR A 94 14.76 17.20 9.54
N TYR A 95 14.94 18.20 8.68
CA TYR A 95 14.54 18.15 7.28
C TYR A 95 15.67 18.72 6.41
N PHE A 96 15.77 18.25 5.17
CA PHE A 96 16.69 18.82 4.21
C PHE A 96 16.10 20.09 3.59
N ASN A 97 16.79 21.21 3.77
CA ASN A 97 16.46 22.49 3.18
C ASN A 97 17.15 22.61 1.82
N SER A 98 16.38 22.42 0.74
CA SER A 98 16.90 22.46 -0.63
C SER A 98 17.49 23.82 -1.04
N LYS A 99 17.09 24.93 -0.38
CA LYS A 99 17.60 26.27 -0.66
C LYS A 99 19.00 26.49 -0.08
N SER A 100 19.21 26.12 1.18
CA SER A 100 20.53 26.22 1.83
C SER A 100 21.42 25.00 1.56
N ARG A 101 20.86 23.91 1.04
CA ARG A 101 21.50 22.60 0.89
C ARG A 101 21.99 22.02 2.22
N GLN A 102 21.26 22.29 3.30
CA GLN A 102 21.59 21.85 4.66
C GLN A 102 20.42 21.14 5.34
N CYS A 103 20.73 20.30 6.33
CA CYS A 103 19.74 19.70 7.22
C CYS A 103 19.46 20.62 8.42
N ASP A 104 18.25 21.16 8.49
CA ASP A 104 17.82 22.09 9.53
C ASP A 104 16.82 21.41 10.49
N ALA A 105 16.84 21.81 11.76
CA ALA A 105 15.86 21.35 12.74
C ALA A 105 14.50 22.05 12.56
N PHE A 106 13.42 21.33 12.84
CA PHE A 106 12.06 21.88 12.91
C PHE A 106 11.22 21.14 13.97
N ILE A 107 10.11 21.76 14.36
CA ILE A 107 9.15 21.15 15.29
C ILE A 107 8.12 20.34 14.50
N TYR A 108 8.07 19.04 14.75
CA TYR A 108 7.07 18.12 14.25
C TYR A 108 5.97 17.89 15.30
N SER A 109 4.73 17.84 14.83
CA SER A 109 3.54 17.74 15.68
C SER A 109 3.18 16.32 16.15
N GLY A 110 3.98 15.31 15.76
CA GLY A 110 3.75 13.90 16.12
C GLY A 110 2.94 13.10 15.11
N CYS A 111 2.16 13.74 14.24
CA CYS A 111 1.45 13.07 13.14
C CYS A 111 1.36 13.93 11.87
N GLY A 112 0.92 13.32 10.76
CA GLY A 112 0.93 13.96 9.45
C GLY A 112 2.36 14.24 8.97
N GLY A 113 2.55 15.32 8.23
CA GLY A 113 3.85 15.64 7.64
C GLY A 113 4.14 14.85 6.37
N ASN A 114 5.39 14.92 5.93
CA ASN A 114 5.86 14.21 4.74
C ASN A 114 7.18 13.47 5.00
N VAL A 115 7.75 12.91 3.94
CA VAL A 115 8.95 12.05 3.98
C VAL A 115 10.24 12.81 4.32
N ASN A 116 10.28 14.14 4.21
CA ASN A 116 11.43 14.95 4.61
C ASN A 116 11.39 15.24 6.12
N ASN A 117 11.48 14.18 6.92
CA ASN A 117 11.38 14.23 8.38
C ASN A 117 12.25 13.13 8.99
N PHE A 118 13.37 13.52 9.57
CA PHE A 118 14.38 12.63 10.15
C PHE A 118 14.48 12.83 11.65
N LYS A 119 14.82 11.77 12.38
CA LYS A 119 15.00 11.81 13.83
C LYS A 119 16.34 12.43 14.23
N THR A 120 17.37 12.24 13.41
CA THR A 120 18.73 12.71 13.67
C THR A 120 19.24 13.55 12.50
N LEU A 121 20.25 14.37 12.76
CA LEU A 121 20.90 15.19 11.75
C LEU A 121 21.68 14.30 10.77
N GLU A 122 22.31 13.25 11.28
CA GLU A 122 23.11 12.27 10.53
C GLU A 122 22.26 11.51 9.53
N ASP A 123 21.05 11.08 9.94
CA ASP A 123 20.10 10.42 9.03
C ASP A 123 19.71 11.37 7.89
N CYS A 124 19.38 12.63 8.19
CA CYS A 124 19.05 13.61 7.15
C CYS A 124 20.19 13.77 6.14
N TRP A 125 21.43 13.92 6.62
CA TRP A 125 22.58 14.07 5.75
C TRP A 125 22.87 12.82 4.92
N ARG A 126 22.78 11.63 5.54
CA ARG A 126 22.97 10.35 4.84
C ARG A 126 21.99 10.17 3.69
N GLU A 127 20.73 10.54 3.89
CA GLU A 127 19.70 10.35 2.88
C GLU A 127 19.74 11.45 1.78
N CYS A 128 20.10 12.69 2.13
CA CYS A 128 19.93 13.85 1.23
C CYS A 128 21.20 14.52 0.71
N LYS A 129 22.37 14.20 1.26
CA LYS A 129 23.66 14.72 0.80
C LYS A 129 24.50 13.59 0.22
N GLN A 130 24.05 13.09 -0.93
CA GLN A 130 24.86 12.31 -1.86
C GLN A 130 25.55 13.23 -2.87
#